data_AF-A0A0F8XKP2-F1
#
_entry.id   AF-A0A0F8XKP2-F1
#
_cell.length_a   1.000
_cell.length_b   1.000
_cell.length_c   1.000
_cell.angle_alpha   90.00
_cell.angle_beta   90.00
_cell.angle_gamma   90.00
#
_symmetry.space_group_name_H-M   'P 1'
#
loop_
_entity.id
_entity.type
_entity.pdbx_description
1 polymer ?
#
loop_
_entity_poly.entity_id
_entity_poly.type
_entity_poly.pdbx_seq_one_letter_code
_entity_poly.pdbx_strand_id
1 'polypeptide(L)'
;PCDVVLTGHAREREDAEGNVRAVELAFTKSGTVKIPAIYEEMYVARTIKQPVSPEYPNGVKYVIQTQPDGLRDACTRWGDGKFKQLEEPNLKMLRGKAGLSMEDVR
;
A
#
# COMPACT_ATOMS: atom_id res chain seq x y z
N PRO A 1 2.51 -16.81 -14.75
CA PRO A 1 2.79 -15.97 -13.56
C PRO A 1 1.55 -15.90 -12.68
N CYS A 2 1.64 -16.35 -11.43
CA CYS A 2 0.53 -16.26 -10.47
C CYS A 2 0.76 -15.04 -9.58
N ASP A 3 -0.21 -14.13 -9.52
CA ASP A 3 -0.18 -12.99 -8.62
C ASP A 3 -0.71 -13.43 -7.24
N VAL A 4 0.10 -13.28 -6.19
CA VAL A 4 -0.31 -13.60 -4.81
C VAL A 4 -0.48 -12.30 -4.04
N VAL A 5 -1.71 -12.03 -3.59
CA VAL A 5 -2.02 -10.87 -2.75
C VAL A 5 -2.04 -11.31 -1.29
N LEU A 6 -1.15 -10.71 -0.50
CA LEU A 6 -1.08 -10.90 0.95
C LEU A 6 -1.53 -9.62 1.65
N THR A 7 -2.53 -9.71 2.53
CA THR A 7 -3.02 -8.58 3.32
C THR A 7 -2.74 -8.77 4.80
N GLY A 8 -2.45 -7.69 5.51
CA GLY A 8 -2.15 -7.70 6.94
C GLY A 8 -2.41 -6.34 7.58
N HIS A 9 -2.44 -6.30 8.91
CA HIS A 9 -2.60 -5.05 9.65
C HIS A 9 -1.26 -4.35 9.81
N ALA A 10 -1.25 -3.03 9.70
CA ALA A 10 -0.12 -2.19 10.11
C ALA A 10 0.07 -2.26 11.65
N ARG A 11 1.27 -2.59 12.15
CA ARG A 11 1.61 -2.40 13.57
C ARG A 11 2.73 -1.39 13.72
N GLU A 12 2.49 -0.41 14.59
CA GLU A 12 3.47 0.60 14.97
C GLU A 12 4.49 -0.03 15.94
N ARG A 13 5.78 0.17 15.67
CA ARG A 13 6.86 -0.19 16.59
C ARG A 13 7.53 1.09 17.10
N GLU A 14 7.69 1.19 18.43
CA GLU A 14 8.42 2.28 19.07
C GLU A 14 9.91 1.94 19.14
N ASP A 15 10.77 2.93 18.88
CA ASP A 15 12.20 2.83 19.21
C ASP A 15 12.44 2.98 20.72
N ALA A 16 13.68 2.76 21.17
CA ALA A 16 14.04 2.84 22.59
C ALA A 16 13.82 4.24 23.20
N GLU A 17 13.70 5.26 22.35
CA GLU A 17 13.44 6.65 22.69
C GLU A 17 11.94 7.03 22.61
N GLY A 18 11.04 6.09 22.30
CA GLY A 18 9.58 6.31 22.26
C GLY A 18 9.08 6.96 20.97
N ASN A 19 9.88 7.01 19.91
CA ASN A 19 9.45 7.50 18.61
C ASN A 19 8.88 6.36 17.78
N VAL A 20 7.75 6.59 17.13
CA VAL A 20 7.13 5.63 16.20
C VAL A 20 8.03 5.48 14.97
N ARG A 21 8.70 4.32 14.85
CA ARG A 21 9.54 3.97 13.71
C ARG A 21 9.07 2.64 13.13
N ALA A 22 8.47 2.76 11.95
CA ALA A 22 8.01 1.70 11.06
C ALA A 22 6.65 1.07 11.41
N VAL A 23 5.89 0.88 10.33
CA VAL A 23 4.66 0.14 10.25
C VAL A 23 4.98 -1.22 9.63
N GLU A 24 5.19 -2.24 10.47
CA GLU A 24 5.39 -3.61 9.99
C GLU A 24 4.02 -4.23 9.63
N LEU A 25 3.97 -5.04 8.56
CA LEU A 25 2.82 -5.91 8.28
C LEU A 25 2.71 -6.95 9.41
N ALA A 26 1.75 -6.73 10.30
CA ALA A 26 1.43 -7.57 11.43
C ALA A 26 0.84 -8.90 10.94
N PHE A 27 1.70 -9.90 10.86
CA PHE A 27 1.29 -11.30 10.91
C PHE A 27 1.00 -11.67 12.36
N THR A 28 0.01 -12.55 12.54
CA THR A 28 -0.50 -12.97 13.86
C THR A 28 0.63 -13.46 14.76
N LYS A 29 0.82 -12.75 15.89
CA LYS A 29 1.68 -13.06 17.05
C LYS A 29 3.14 -13.44 16.72
N SER A 30 4.05 -12.51 17.01
CA SER A 30 5.51 -12.71 17.17
C SER A 30 6.33 -13.14 15.94
N GLY A 31 5.72 -13.31 14.77
CA GLY A 31 6.44 -13.55 13.52
C GLY A 31 6.71 -12.26 12.76
N THR A 32 7.90 -11.67 12.90
CA THR A 32 8.46 -10.80 11.86
C THR A 32 8.82 -11.68 10.67
N VAL A 33 7.86 -11.93 9.78
CA VAL A 33 8.14 -12.65 8.54
C VAL A 33 8.86 -11.67 7.63
N LYS A 34 10.13 -11.96 7.31
CA LYS A 34 10.80 -11.30 6.19
C LYS A 34 9.98 -11.61 4.95
N ILE A 35 9.29 -10.60 4.42
CA ILE A 35 8.61 -10.70 3.13
C ILE A 35 9.70 -11.12 2.13
N PRO A 36 9.63 -12.35 1.57
CA PRO A 36 10.63 -12.78 0.61
C PRO A 36 10.68 -11.77 -0.54
N ALA A 37 11.88 -11.52 -1.08
CA ALA A 37 12.10 -10.58 -2.19
C ALA A 37 11.30 -10.92 -3.47
N ILE A 38 10.55 -12.03 -3.49
CA ILE A 38 9.62 -12.42 -4.53
C ILE A 38 8.39 -11.50 -4.60
N TYR A 39 8.06 -10.80 -3.51
CA TYR A 39 6.98 -9.82 -3.51
C TYR A 39 7.53 -8.48 -4.01
N GLU A 40 7.32 -8.21 -5.29
CA GLU A 40 7.86 -7.03 -5.98
C GLU A 40 7.00 -5.77 -5.82
N GLU A 41 5.82 -5.92 -5.22
CA GLU A 41 4.81 -4.87 -5.07
C GLU A 41 4.29 -4.85 -3.62
N MET A 42 4.42 -3.70 -2.94
CA MET A 42 3.94 -3.49 -1.57
C MET A 42 3.17 -2.17 -1.48
N TYR A 43 1.92 -2.28 -1.04
CA TYR A 43 0.97 -1.18 -0.97
C TYR A 43 0.45 -1.00 0.44
N VAL A 44 0.22 0.26 0.84
CA VAL A 44 -0.46 0.55 2.11
C VAL A 44 -1.81 1.19 1.85
N ALA A 45 -2.89 0.50 2.22
CA ALA A 45 -4.22 1.06 2.20
C ALA A 45 -4.37 2.12 3.31
N ARG A 46 -4.88 3.30 2.95
CA ARG A 46 -5.04 4.44 3.85
C ARG A 46 -6.39 5.11 3.63
N THR A 47 -6.81 5.84 4.66
CA THR A 47 -7.92 6.78 4.58
C THR A 47 -7.39 8.20 4.69
N ILE A 48 -7.85 9.10 3.83
CA ILE A 48 -7.60 10.53 3.95
C ILE A 48 -8.92 11.26 4.23
N LYS A 49 -8.84 12.32 5.04
CA LYS A 49 -9.98 13.21 5.27
C LYS A 49 -10.25 14.01 4.00
N GLN A 50 -11.52 14.15 3.66
CA GLN A 50 -12.04 14.96 2.57
C GLN A 50 -13.23 15.78 3.09
N PRO A 51 -13.54 16.93 2.48
CA PRO A 51 -14.80 17.62 2.71
C PRO A 51 -15.98 16.66 2.49
N VAL A 52 -16.99 16.75 3.34
CA VAL A 52 -18.21 15.96 3.16
C VAL A 52 -18.88 16.38 1.86
N SER A 53 -19.10 15.40 0.98
CA SER A 53 -19.75 15.59 -0.32
C SER A 53 -20.62 14.38 -0.64
N PRO A 54 -21.47 14.43 -1.67
CA PRO A 54 -22.22 13.26 -2.13
C PRO A 54 -21.32 12.06 -2.48
N GLU A 55 -20.08 12.30 -2.92
CA GLU A 55 -19.08 11.26 -3.22
C GLU A 55 -18.36 10.74 -1.97
N TYR A 56 -18.26 11.56 -0.92
CA TYR A 56 -17.63 11.19 0.37
C TYR A 56 -18.54 11.56 1.55
N PRO A 57 -19.64 10.82 1.79
CA PRO A 57 -20.64 11.16 2.81
C PRO A 57 -20.08 11.24 4.22
N ASN A 58 -19.05 10.44 4.51
CA ASN A 58 -18.38 10.39 5.81
C ASN A 58 -17.11 11.26 5.85
N GLY A 59 -16.83 12.05 4.79
CA GLY A 59 -15.61 12.84 4.68
C GLY A 59 -14.33 12.00 4.65
N VAL A 60 -14.42 10.75 4.19
CA VAL A 60 -13.30 9.80 4.14
C VAL A 60 -13.14 9.28 2.72
N LYS A 61 -11.91 9.37 2.19
CA LYS A 61 -11.51 8.76 0.92
C LYS A 61 -10.48 7.66 1.16
N TYR A 62 -10.73 6.50 0.56
CA TYR A 62 -9.77 5.40 0.55
C TYR A 62 -8.74 5.62 -0.54
N VAL A 63 -7.46 5.41 -0.21
CA VAL A 63 -6.32 5.55 -1.12
C VAL A 63 -5.32 4.42 -0.88
N ILE A 64 -4.46 4.18 -1.86
CA ILE A 64 -3.31 3.30 -1.73
C ILE A 64 -2.04 4.13 -1.80
N GLN A 65 -1.16 3.95 -0.81
CA GLN A 65 0.20 4.48 -0.85
C GLN A 65 1.09 3.53 -1.66
N THR A 66 1.80 4.08 -2.63
CA THR A 66 2.64 3.32 -3.59
C THR A 66 4.14 3.60 -3.43
N GLN A 67 4.49 4.62 -2.65
CA GLN A 67 5.86 5.05 -2.37
C GLN A 67 6.08 5.20 -0.86
N PRO A 68 7.31 5.01 -0.35
CA PRO A 68 7.57 5.18 1.07
C PRO A 68 7.38 6.64 1.49
N ASP A 69 6.84 6.87 2.68
CA ASP A 69 6.61 8.23 3.25
C ASP A 69 7.46 8.48 4.52
N GLY A 70 8.46 7.63 4.77
CA GLY A 70 9.29 7.65 5.97
C GLY A 70 8.64 7.02 7.20
N LEU A 71 7.32 6.83 7.21
CA LEU A 71 6.58 6.14 8.28
C LEU A 71 6.12 4.74 7.85
N ARG A 72 5.72 4.60 6.59
CA ARG A 72 5.19 3.38 6.01
C ARG A 72 6.08 2.92 4.87
N ASP A 73 6.36 1.63 4.87
CA ASP A 73 7.02 0.98 3.76
C ASP A 73 5.98 0.70 2.67
N ALA A 74 6.22 1.26 1.48
CA ALA A 74 5.50 0.92 0.26
C ALA A 74 6.52 0.93 -0.88
N CYS A 75 6.42 -0.02 -1.80
CA CYS A 75 7.30 -0.10 -2.94
C CYS A 75 6.56 -0.62 -4.17
N THR A 76 7.03 -0.18 -5.33
CA THR A 76 6.41 -0.56 -6.58
C THR A 76 7.47 -0.71 -7.66
N ARG A 77 7.44 -1.82 -8.38
CA ARG A 77 8.37 -2.12 -9.48
C ARG A 77 7.82 -1.60 -10.81
N TRP A 78 6.57 -1.91 -11.11
CA TRP A 78 5.88 -1.46 -12.33
C TRP A 78 5.60 0.06 -12.38
N GLY A 79 5.55 0.74 -11.21
CA GLY A 79 5.11 2.12 -11.05
C GLY A 79 6.25 3.15 -11.03
N ASP A 80 7.49 2.70 -11.21
CA ASP A 80 8.70 3.53 -11.10
C ASP A 80 8.59 4.80 -11.96
N GLY A 81 8.65 5.96 -11.31
CA GLY A 81 8.48 7.29 -11.90
C GLY A 81 7.07 7.63 -12.42
N LYS A 82 6.11 6.71 -12.40
CA LYS A 82 4.76 6.89 -12.97
C LYS A 82 3.69 7.12 -11.92
N PHE A 83 3.83 6.50 -10.74
CA PHE A 83 2.82 6.61 -9.69
C PHE A 83 3.04 7.87 -8.84
N LYS A 84 1.95 8.45 -8.37
CA LYS A 84 1.95 9.43 -7.28
C LYS A 84 2.11 8.69 -5.96
N GLN A 85 2.58 9.36 -4.92
CA GLN A 85 2.71 8.78 -3.58
C GLN A 85 1.41 8.14 -3.08
N LEU A 86 0.26 8.76 -3.38
CA LEU A 86 -1.07 8.24 -3.11
C LEU A 86 -1.85 8.09 -4.42
N GLU A 87 -2.45 6.92 -4.59
CA GLU A 87 -3.26 6.54 -5.75
C GLU A 87 -4.65 6.11 -5.33
N GLU A 88 -5.58 6.10 -6.29
CA GLU A 88 -6.88 5.47 -6.13
C GLU A 88 -6.71 3.95 -5.93
N PRO A 89 -7.54 3.28 -5.09
CA PRO A 89 -7.45 1.84 -4.84
C PRO A 89 -7.96 1.00 -6.03
N ASN A 90 -7.35 1.17 -7.21
CA ASN A 90 -7.70 0.49 -8.44
C ASN A 90 -6.42 -0.05 -9.12
N LEU A 91 -6.01 -1.25 -8.73
CA LEU A 91 -4.77 -1.89 -9.22
C LEU A 91 -4.79 -2.11 -10.76
N LYS A 92 -5.97 -2.34 -11.35
CA LYS A 92 -6.12 -2.48 -12.81
C LYS A 92 -5.78 -1.19 -13.55
N MET A 93 -6.26 -0.05 -13.05
CA MET A 93 -5.89 1.25 -13.59
C MET A 93 -4.41 1.57 -13.37
N LEU A 94 -3.85 1.17 -12.23
CA LEU A 94 -2.41 1.31 -11.96
C LEU A 94 -1.56 0.47 -12.92
N ARG A 95 -1.99 -0.74 -13.29
CA ARG A 95 -1.37 -1.53 -14.37
C ARG A 95 -1.36 -0.76 -15.69
N GLY A 96 -2.51 -0.21 -16.08
CA GLY A 96 -2.60 0.62 -17.28
C GLY A 96 -1.66 1.82 -17.23
N LYS A 97 -1.60 2.52 -16.09
CA LYS A 97 -0.69 3.65 -15.86
C LYS A 97 0.78 3.23 -15.92
N ALA A 98 1.12 2.02 -15.50
CA ALA A 98 2.44 1.41 -15.63
C ALA A 98 2.78 0.98 -17.07
N GLY A 99 1.82 0.98 -17.99
CA GLY A 99 1.98 0.50 -19.36
C GLY A 99 1.84 -1.02 -19.51
N LEU A 100 1.21 -1.67 -18.53
CA LEU A 100 0.94 -3.10 -18.52
C LEU A 100 -0.50 -3.38 -18.97
N SER A 101 -0.75 -4.62 -19.41
CA SER A 101 -2.11 -5.06 -19.75
C SER A 101 -3.04 -4.91 -18.54
N MET A 102 -4.22 -4.36 -18.79
CA MET A 102 -5.32 -4.29 -17.84
C MET A 102 -6.20 -5.55 -17.88
N GLU A 103 -5.92 -6.48 -18.79
CA GLU A 103 -6.67 -7.72 -18.90
C GLU A 103 -6.32 -8.67 -17.76
N ASP A 104 -7.36 -9.37 -17.29
CA ASP A 104 -7.20 -10.41 -16.29
C ASP A 104 -6.59 -11.63 -16.98
N VAL A 105 -5.51 -12.17 -16.42
CA VAL A 105 -4.88 -13.38 -16.95
C VAL A 105 -5.84 -14.53 -16.67
N ARG A 106 -6.45 -15.08 -17.73
CA ARG A 106 -7.36 -16.23 -17.67
C ARG A 106 -6.63 -17.55 -17.55
#